data_AF-A0AAJ2FJP0-F1
#
_entry.id   AF-A0AAJ2FJP0-F1
#
_cell.length_a   1.000
_cell.length_b   1.000
_cell.length_c   1.000
_cell.angle_alpha   90.00
_cell.angle_beta   90.00
_cell.angle_gamma   90.00
#
_symmetry.space_group_name_H-M   'P 1'
#
loop_
_entity.id
_entity.type
_entity.pdbx_description
1 polymer ?
#
loop_
_entity_poly.entity_id
_entity_poly.type
_entity_poly.pdbx_seq_one_letter_code
_entity_poly.pdbx_strand_id
1 'polypeptide(L)'
;MATHEHYYVPAQSKWPIIATLGMLTTVFGLATWFNDLKAARPESHGPLIFFVGGLLLAYMLFGWFGTVIKESRGGLYSAQMDRSFRWGMSWFIFSEVMFFIAFFGALFYVRHISGPALGGEGPKGIAHMLWPNFQFTWPLLHTPDPKLFPPPKEVISPWGLPLLNTILLVSSSVTVTIAHHALKKGHRGALKIWLAITVLLGCGFLGFQAEEYMHAYHELGLTLGSGIYGATFFMLTGFHGAHVTIGTIILFVMLMRIMRGHFDADHQFGFEAASWYWHFVDVVWIGLFVFVYVL
;
A
#
# COMPACT_ATOMS: atom_id res chain seq x y z
N MET A 1 40.94 -5.04 -17.36
CA MET A 1 40.63 -5.43 -15.97
C MET A 1 39.33 -4.76 -15.59
N ALA A 2 38.31 -5.49 -15.14
CA ALA A 2 37.11 -4.86 -14.59
C ALA A 2 37.52 -4.17 -13.28
N THR A 3 37.65 -2.84 -13.31
CA THR A 3 37.95 -2.03 -12.12
C THR A 3 36.69 -1.96 -11.27
N HIS A 4 36.58 -2.84 -10.28
CA HIS A 4 35.52 -2.74 -9.28
C HIS A 4 35.77 -1.52 -8.41
N GLU A 5 34.75 -0.68 -8.24
CA GLU A 5 34.80 0.47 -7.34
C GLU A 5 34.59 -0.01 -5.90
N HIS A 6 35.25 0.63 -4.92
CA HIS A 6 35.01 0.32 -3.52
C HIS A 6 33.59 0.74 -3.11
N TYR A 7 32.82 -0.20 -2.56
CA TYR A 7 31.53 0.11 -1.95
C TYR A 7 31.74 0.92 -0.68
N TYR A 8 30.99 2.01 -0.55
CA TYR A 8 30.89 2.73 0.71
C TYR A 8 30.11 1.91 1.73
N VAL A 9 30.71 1.72 2.91
CA VAL A 9 30.07 1.09 4.06
C VAL A 9 30.24 2.04 5.24
N PRO A 10 29.15 2.52 5.87
CA PRO A 10 29.25 3.34 7.07
C PRO A 10 29.99 2.59 8.18
N ALA A 11 30.91 3.27 8.88
CA ALA A 11 31.68 2.66 9.97
C ALA A 11 30.80 2.19 11.14
N GLN A 12 29.67 2.87 11.38
CA GLN A 12 28.69 2.52 12.40
C GLN A 12 27.30 3.05 12.00
N SER A 13 26.25 2.31 12.34
CA SER A 13 24.87 2.78 12.22
C SER A 13 24.03 2.27 13.39
N LYS A 14 23.42 3.20 14.14
CA LYS A 14 22.51 2.90 15.25
C LYS A 14 21.09 2.56 14.78
N TRP A 15 20.75 2.88 13.54
CA TRP A 15 19.39 2.77 13.02
C TRP A 15 18.81 1.36 13.05
N PRO A 16 19.57 0.28 12.75
CA PRO A 16 19.04 -1.08 12.84
C PRO A 16 18.57 -1.46 14.24
N ILE A 17 19.29 -1.06 15.30
CA ILE A 17 18.90 -1.36 16.69
C ILE A 17 17.61 -0.61 17.04
N ILE A 18 17.52 0.67 16.68
CA ILE A 18 16.32 1.49 16.91
C ILE A 18 15.12 0.91 16.13
N ALA A 19 15.34 0.45 14.90
CA ALA A 19 14.31 -0.19 14.09
C ALA A 19 13.78 -1.46 14.77
N THR A 20 14.67 -2.35 15.24
CA THR A 20 14.29 -3.58 15.93
C THR A 20 13.50 -3.30 17.20
N LEU A 21 13.97 -2.36 18.04
CA LEU A 21 13.24 -1.98 19.25
C LEU A 21 11.88 -1.35 18.93
N GLY A 22 11.83 -0.44 17.95
CA GLY A 22 10.60 0.17 17.49
C GLY A 22 9.59 -0.87 17.00
N MET A 23 10.00 -1.79 16.12
CA MET A 23 9.14 -2.86 15.59
C MET A 23 8.63 -3.77 16.70
N LEU A 24 9.51 -4.22 17.60
CA LEU A 24 9.14 -5.08 18.73
C LEU A 24 8.11 -4.37 19.61
N THR A 25 8.35 -3.13 20.00
CA THR A 25 7.45 -2.34 20.84
C THR A 25 6.10 -2.10 20.15
N THR A 26 6.09 -1.76 18.86
CA THR A 26 4.85 -1.58 18.09
C THR A 26 4.02 -2.86 18.05
N VAL A 27 4.62 -3.98 17.67
CA VAL A 27 3.90 -5.26 17.55
C VAL A 27 3.44 -5.76 18.92
N PHE A 28 4.27 -5.62 19.95
CA PHE A 28 3.91 -5.99 21.33
C PHE A 28 2.74 -5.14 21.86
N GLY A 29 2.77 -3.83 21.59
CA GLY A 29 1.67 -2.92 21.93
C GLY A 29 0.37 -3.29 21.23
N LEU A 30 0.43 -3.57 19.92
CA LEU A 30 -0.74 -3.99 19.13
C LEU A 30 -1.31 -5.32 19.63
N ALA A 31 -0.45 -6.31 19.88
CA ALA A 31 -0.87 -7.60 20.41
C ALA A 31 -1.53 -7.45 21.79
N THR A 32 -0.96 -6.63 22.68
CA THR A 32 -1.53 -6.35 24.00
C THR A 32 -2.90 -5.69 23.87
N TRP A 33 -3.00 -4.68 22.99
CA TRP A 33 -4.24 -3.97 22.74
C TRP A 33 -5.37 -4.91 22.27
N PHE A 34 -5.11 -5.75 21.26
CA PHE A 34 -6.12 -6.65 20.74
C PHE A 34 -6.53 -7.74 21.74
N ASN A 35 -5.58 -8.25 22.54
CA ASN A 35 -5.90 -9.22 23.59
C ASN A 35 -6.73 -8.60 24.71
N ASP A 36 -6.41 -7.38 25.13
CA ASP A 36 -7.17 -6.68 26.18
C ASP A 36 -8.58 -6.31 25.72
N LEU A 37 -8.74 -5.86 24.46
CA LEU A 37 -10.05 -5.61 23.86
C LEU A 37 -10.90 -6.88 23.84
N LYS A 38 -10.32 -8.01 23.40
CA LYS A 38 -11.01 -9.30 23.38
C LYS A 38 -11.36 -9.79 24.80
N ALA A 39 -10.52 -9.50 25.78
CA ALA A 39 -10.74 -9.83 27.19
C ALA A 39 -11.63 -8.82 27.93
N ALA A 40 -12.16 -7.81 27.25
CA ALA A 40 -12.96 -6.72 27.81
C ALA A 40 -12.30 -6.03 29.03
N ARG A 41 -10.97 -5.89 29.01
CA ARG A 41 -10.22 -5.19 30.06
C ARG A 41 -10.35 -3.68 29.85
N PRO A 42 -10.93 -2.93 30.80
CA PRO A 42 -11.17 -1.50 30.64
C PRO A 42 -9.87 -0.67 30.64
N GLU A 43 -8.83 -1.14 31.33
CA GLU A 43 -7.52 -0.50 31.38
C GLU A 43 -6.52 -1.28 30.53
N SER A 44 -6.24 -0.79 29.32
CA SER A 44 -5.19 -1.35 28.45
C SER A 44 -4.06 -0.36 28.25
N HIS A 45 -2.83 -0.81 28.49
CA HIS A 45 -1.63 -0.06 28.12
C HIS A 45 -1.20 -0.32 26.66
N GLY A 46 -1.86 -1.26 25.97
CA GLY A 46 -1.56 -1.62 24.59
C GLY A 46 -1.50 -0.43 23.61
N PRO A 47 -2.51 0.47 23.59
CA PRO A 47 -2.48 1.65 22.72
C PRO A 47 -1.26 2.54 22.95
N LEU A 48 -0.93 2.83 24.23
CA LEU A 48 0.22 3.67 24.58
C LEU A 48 1.52 3.03 24.08
N ILE A 49 1.73 1.75 24.36
CA ILE A 49 2.91 1.01 23.93
C ILE A 49 3.02 1.00 22.40
N PHE A 50 1.91 0.77 21.70
CA PHE A 50 1.84 0.80 20.24
C PHE A 50 2.29 2.16 19.67
N PHE A 51 1.74 3.27 20.18
CA PHE A 51 2.10 4.60 19.70
C PHE A 51 3.54 4.99 20.05
N VAL A 52 4.06 4.59 21.22
CA VAL A 52 5.48 4.77 21.56
C VAL A 52 6.38 4.02 20.56
N GLY A 53 6.07 2.76 20.25
CA GLY A 53 6.79 2.00 19.23
C GLY A 53 6.69 2.67 17.85
N GLY A 54 5.49 3.13 17.47
CA GLY A 54 5.26 3.83 16.21
C GLY A 54 6.09 5.12 16.08
N LEU A 55 6.19 5.92 17.15
CA LEU A 55 7.04 7.11 17.19
C LEU A 55 8.53 6.75 17.08
N LEU A 56 8.98 5.66 17.71
CA LEU A 56 10.35 5.16 17.56
C LEU A 56 10.65 4.77 16.10
N LEU A 57 9.71 4.10 15.43
CA LEU A 57 9.84 3.78 14.01
C LEU A 57 9.85 5.03 13.12
N ALA A 58 8.96 6.00 13.37
CA ALA A 58 8.95 7.26 12.63
C ALA A 58 10.27 8.04 12.80
N TYR A 59 10.79 8.11 14.02
CA TYR A 59 12.10 8.70 14.31
C TYR A 59 13.23 7.96 13.59
N MET A 60 13.21 6.63 13.60
CA MET A 60 14.19 5.81 12.90
C MET A 60 14.15 6.05 11.39
N LEU A 61 12.97 6.01 10.76
CA LEU A 61 12.83 6.23 9.31
C LEU A 61 13.30 7.62 8.91
N PHE A 62 12.85 8.66 9.63
CA PHE A 62 13.26 10.04 9.34
C PHE A 62 14.78 10.22 9.49
N GLY A 63 15.35 9.68 10.57
CA GLY A 63 16.77 9.76 10.85
C GLY A 63 17.62 8.98 9.86
N TRP A 64 17.24 7.74 9.55
CA TRP A 64 17.98 6.86 8.63
C TRP A 64 17.95 7.40 7.21
N PHE A 65 16.78 7.77 6.67
CA PHE A 65 16.72 8.40 5.35
C PHE A 65 17.43 9.74 5.31
N GLY A 66 17.42 10.50 6.41
CA GLY A 66 18.23 11.71 6.57
C GLY A 66 19.74 11.43 6.42
N THR A 67 20.24 10.36 7.03
CA THR A 67 21.64 9.90 6.87
C THR A 67 21.92 9.52 5.41
N VAL A 68 21.06 8.70 4.78
CA VAL A 68 21.22 8.29 3.38
C VAL A 68 21.27 9.48 2.42
N ILE A 69 20.43 10.50 2.65
CA ILE A 69 20.44 11.74 1.86
C ILE A 69 21.76 12.50 2.05
N LYS A 70 22.26 12.60 3.28
CA LYS A 70 23.54 13.29 3.57
C LYS A 70 24.72 12.57 2.92
N GLU A 71 24.77 11.25 3.01
CA GLU A 71 25.83 10.43 2.41
C GLU A 71 25.81 10.52 0.88
N SER A 72 24.62 10.45 0.28
CA SER A 72 24.44 10.66 -1.16
C SER A 72 24.91 12.05 -1.61
N ARG A 73 24.52 13.12 -0.89
CA ARG A 73 24.93 14.48 -1.19
C ARG A 73 26.42 14.74 -0.92
N GLY A 74 27.04 13.96 -0.05
CA GLY A 74 28.47 13.99 0.22
C GLY A 74 29.32 13.32 -0.87
N GLY A 75 28.70 12.76 -1.92
CA GLY A 75 29.42 12.09 -3.01
C GLY A 75 30.02 10.75 -2.60
N LEU A 76 29.55 10.15 -1.49
CA LEU A 76 30.07 8.87 -1.00
C LEU A 76 29.60 7.67 -1.85
N TYR A 77 28.66 7.90 -2.76
CA TYR A 77 27.96 6.85 -3.49
C TYR A 77 28.50 6.74 -4.92
N SER A 78 29.12 5.61 -5.23
CA SER A 78 29.69 5.33 -6.55
C SER A 78 28.66 4.85 -7.57
N ALA A 79 29.02 4.81 -8.85
CA ALA A 79 28.13 4.32 -9.91
C ALA A 79 27.83 2.82 -9.76
N GLN A 80 28.77 2.04 -9.22
CA GLN A 80 28.51 0.65 -8.85
C GLN A 80 27.45 0.55 -7.74
N MET A 81 27.47 1.43 -6.75
CA MET A 81 26.50 1.41 -5.66
C MET A 81 25.11 1.90 -6.09
N ASP A 82 25.04 2.91 -6.96
CA ASP A 82 23.78 3.37 -7.57
C ASP A 82 23.04 2.22 -8.27
N ARG A 83 23.76 1.42 -9.06
CA ARG A 83 23.20 0.21 -9.70
C ARG A 83 22.65 -0.78 -8.67
N SER A 84 23.33 -0.98 -7.56
CA SER A 84 22.86 -1.86 -6.48
C SER A 84 21.61 -1.32 -5.79
N PHE A 85 21.50 -0.01 -5.58
CA PHE A 85 20.26 0.59 -5.06
C PHE A 85 19.07 0.40 -6.02
N ARG A 86 19.31 0.51 -7.34
CA ARG A 86 18.27 0.23 -8.35
C ARG A 86 17.78 -1.20 -8.29
N TRP A 87 18.69 -2.18 -8.21
CA TRP A 87 18.32 -3.58 -8.03
C TRP A 87 17.60 -3.82 -6.70
N GLY A 88 18.04 -3.18 -5.61
CA GLY A 88 17.35 -3.23 -4.33
C GLY A 88 15.91 -2.74 -4.42
N MET A 89 15.68 -1.61 -5.12
CA MET A 89 14.33 -1.09 -5.36
C MET A 89 13.49 -2.02 -6.24
N SER A 90 14.07 -2.59 -7.30
CA SER A 90 13.37 -3.54 -8.17
C SER A 90 12.93 -4.79 -7.41
N TRP A 91 13.81 -5.36 -6.58
CA TRP A 91 13.48 -6.52 -5.75
C TRP A 91 12.46 -6.20 -4.67
N PHE A 92 12.52 -5.00 -4.08
CA PHE A 92 11.49 -4.51 -3.18
C PHE A 92 10.12 -4.43 -3.87
N ILE A 93 10.01 -3.75 -5.03
CA ILE A 93 8.74 -3.69 -5.78
C ILE A 93 8.25 -5.09 -6.15
N PHE A 94 9.15 -5.98 -6.57
CA PHE A 94 8.79 -7.36 -6.88
C PHE A 94 8.19 -8.10 -5.67
N SER A 95 8.75 -7.93 -4.47
CA SER A 95 8.15 -8.53 -3.26
C SER A 95 6.78 -7.92 -2.94
N GLU A 96 6.58 -6.62 -3.17
CA GLU A 96 5.27 -5.98 -2.98
C GLU A 96 4.23 -6.51 -3.99
N VAL A 97 4.63 -6.75 -5.24
CA VAL A 97 3.78 -7.40 -6.25
C VAL A 97 3.38 -8.81 -5.79
N MET A 98 4.31 -9.60 -5.28
CA MET A 98 4.02 -10.94 -4.75
C MET A 98 3.09 -10.90 -3.52
N PHE A 99 3.24 -9.88 -2.67
CA PHE A 99 2.32 -9.64 -1.57
C PHE A 99 0.88 -9.41 -2.07
N PHE A 100 0.67 -8.55 -3.07
CA PHE A 100 -0.67 -8.35 -3.65
C PHE A 100 -1.20 -9.59 -4.39
N ILE A 101 -0.34 -10.34 -5.07
CA ILE A 101 -0.72 -11.62 -5.71
C ILE A 101 -1.33 -12.59 -4.69
N ALA A 102 -0.87 -12.61 -3.45
CA ALA A 102 -1.48 -13.44 -2.41
C ALA A 102 -2.95 -13.05 -2.14
N PHE A 103 -3.28 -11.76 -2.08
CA PHE A 103 -4.65 -11.29 -1.86
C PHE A 103 -5.54 -11.50 -3.09
N PHE A 104 -5.05 -11.19 -4.30
CA PHE A 104 -5.77 -11.50 -5.54
C PHE A 104 -5.96 -13.00 -5.72
N GLY A 105 -4.97 -13.80 -5.33
CA GLY A 105 -5.04 -15.26 -5.30
C GLY A 105 -6.09 -15.76 -4.32
N ALA A 106 -6.22 -15.14 -3.14
CA ALA A 106 -7.30 -15.44 -2.19
C ALA A 106 -8.68 -15.11 -2.78
N LEU A 107 -8.85 -13.94 -3.40
CA LEU A 107 -10.09 -13.56 -4.10
C LEU A 107 -10.42 -14.56 -5.23
N PHE A 108 -9.44 -14.89 -6.06
CA PHE A 108 -9.60 -15.86 -7.14
C PHE A 108 -10.02 -17.24 -6.61
N TYR A 109 -9.33 -17.73 -5.57
CA TYR A 109 -9.60 -19.01 -4.94
C TYR A 109 -11.02 -19.06 -4.37
N VAL A 110 -11.46 -17.98 -3.70
CA VAL A 110 -12.82 -17.87 -3.18
C VAL A 110 -13.85 -17.91 -4.31
N ARG A 111 -13.65 -17.11 -5.36
CA ARG A 111 -14.63 -16.93 -6.42
C ARG A 111 -14.75 -18.12 -7.38
N HIS A 112 -13.65 -18.79 -7.69
CA HIS A 112 -13.62 -19.80 -8.75
C HIS A 112 -13.43 -21.22 -8.25
N ILE A 113 -13.03 -21.41 -6.98
CA ILE A 113 -12.73 -22.75 -6.44
C ILE A 113 -13.58 -23.05 -5.22
N SER A 114 -13.38 -22.34 -4.10
CA SER A 114 -14.06 -22.71 -2.85
C SER A 114 -15.54 -22.33 -2.84
N GLY A 115 -15.92 -21.17 -3.40
CA GLY A 115 -17.30 -20.73 -3.49
C GLY A 115 -18.17 -21.71 -4.28
N PRO A 116 -17.84 -22.01 -5.56
CA PRO A 116 -18.58 -22.98 -6.37
C PRO A 116 -18.61 -24.37 -5.74
N ALA A 117 -17.49 -24.83 -5.15
CA ALA A 117 -17.44 -26.10 -4.43
C ALA A 117 -18.40 -26.15 -3.23
N LEU A 118 -18.51 -25.08 -2.45
CA LEU A 118 -19.48 -24.98 -1.36
C LEU A 118 -20.92 -24.92 -1.90
N GLY A 119 -21.12 -24.38 -3.10
CA GLY A 119 -22.38 -24.38 -3.83
C GLY A 119 -22.76 -25.72 -4.49
N GLY A 120 -21.93 -26.75 -4.37
CA GLY A 120 -22.22 -28.10 -4.88
C GLY A 120 -21.50 -28.48 -6.17
N GLU A 121 -20.65 -27.60 -6.73
CA GLU A 121 -19.94 -27.86 -7.98
C GLU A 121 -18.64 -28.66 -7.78
N GLY A 122 -18.32 -29.53 -8.74
CA GLY A 122 -17.04 -30.23 -8.82
C GLY A 122 -16.78 -31.26 -7.70
N PRO A 123 -15.53 -31.75 -7.57
CA PRO A 123 -15.19 -32.87 -6.67
C PRO A 123 -15.40 -32.57 -5.18
N LYS A 124 -15.39 -31.29 -4.79
CA LYS A 124 -15.62 -30.85 -3.41
C LYS A 124 -17.09 -30.44 -3.16
N GLY A 125 -17.97 -30.63 -4.15
CA GLY A 125 -19.41 -30.34 -4.08
C GLY A 125 -20.15 -31.08 -2.95
N ILE A 126 -19.60 -32.19 -2.45
CA ILE A 126 -20.18 -32.92 -1.31
C ILE A 126 -20.31 -32.05 -0.04
N ALA A 127 -19.52 -30.98 0.09
CA ALA A 127 -19.63 -30.02 1.18
C ALA A 127 -21.00 -29.30 1.20
N HIS A 128 -21.70 -29.23 0.07
CA HIS A 128 -23.06 -28.67 -0.03
C HIS A 128 -24.08 -29.39 0.85
N MET A 129 -23.84 -30.67 1.19
CA MET A 129 -24.69 -31.41 2.14
C MET A 129 -24.79 -30.75 3.52
N LEU A 130 -23.79 -29.96 3.92
CA LEU A 130 -23.80 -29.22 5.18
C LEU A 130 -24.72 -27.98 5.12
N TRP A 131 -24.86 -27.36 3.95
CA TRP A 131 -25.76 -26.22 3.72
C TRP A 131 -26.51 -26.37 2.38
N PRO A 132 -27.54 -27.25 2.32
CA PRO A 132 -28.20 -27.60 1.05
C PRO A 132 -28.90 -26.44 0.35
N ASN A 133 -29.22 -25.38 1.09
CA ASN A 133 -29.89 -24.18 0.57
C ASN A 133 -28.89 -23.10 0.14
N PHE A 134 -27.59 -23.32 0.34
CA PHE A 134 -26.57 -22.36 -0.08
C PHE A 134 -26.46 -22.38 -1.60
N GLN A 135 -26.53 -21.20 -2.19
CA GLN A 135 -26.25 -20.97 -3.60
C GLN A 135 -25.12 -19.97 -3.70
N PHE A 136 -24.07 -20.34 -4.43
CA PHE A 136 -22.92 -19.47 -4.58
C PHE A 136 -23.21 -18.38 -5.62
N THR A 137 -23.11 -17.13 -5.19
CA THR A 137 -23.06 -15.95 -6.05
C THR A 137 -21.90 -15.07 -5.61
N TRP A 138 -21.37 -14.26 -6.54
CA TRP A 138 -20.36 -13.26 -6.23
C TRP A 138 -20.79 -11.89 -6.76
N PRO A 139 -20.75 -10.82 -5.96
CA PRO A 139 -20.48 -10.80 -4.51
C PRO A 139 -21.49 -11.60 -3.66
N LEU A 140 -21.05 -12.03 -2.47
CA LEU A 140 -21.88 -12.86 -1.59
C LEU A 140 -22.81 -11.99 -0.72
N LEU A 141 -23.97 -11.65 -1.26
CA LEU A 141 -24.99 -10.83 -0.59
C LEU A 141 -25.98 -11.66 0.26
N HIS A 142 -25.97 -12.98 0.10
CA HIS A 142 -26.76 -13.90 0.91
C HIS A 142 -25.81 -14.88 1.60
N THR A 143 -25.60 -14.69 2.90
CA THR A 143 -24.76 -15.57 3.71
C THR A 143 -25.61 -16.71 4.31
N PRO A 144 -25.02 -17.91 4.53
CA PRO A 144 -25.72 -19.02 5.19
C PRO A 144 -26.19 -18.70 6.62
N ASP A 145 -25.45 -17.83 7.33
CA ASP A 145 -25.80 -17.34 8.67
C ASP A 145 -25.67 -15.80 8.72
N PRO A 146 -26.76 -15.07 8.41
CA PRO A 146 -26.77 -13.61 8.45
C PRO A 146 -26.61 -13.00 9.85
N LYS A 147 -26.80 -13.78 10.93
CA LYS A 147 -26.61 -13.28 12.29
C LYS A 147 -25.14 -13.21 12.67
N LEU A 148 -24.36 -14.22 12.26
CA LEU A 148 -22.91 -14.25 12.48
C LEU A 148 -22.16 -13.41 11.44
N PHE A 149 -22.59 -13.43 10.18
CA PHE A 149 -21.97 -12.68 9.09
C PHE A 149 -23.03 -11.86 8.36
N PRO A 150 -23.34 -10.64 8.87
CA PRO A 150 -24.30 -9.75 8.24
C PRO A 150 -23.83 -9.39 6.83
N PRO A 151 -24.61 -9.71 5.77
CA PRO A 151 -24.23 -9.32 4.43
C PRO A 151 -24.41 -7.80 4.23
N PRO A 152 -23.65 -7.18 3.32
CA PRO A 152 -23.94 -5.82 2.90
C PRO A 152 -25.29 -5.75 2.16
N LYS A 153 -25.92 -4.59 2.18
CA LYS A 153 -27.19 -4.35 1.47
C LYS A 153 -27.00 -4.38 -0.04
N GLU A 154 -25.96 -3.72 -0.51
CA GLU A 154 -25.65 -3.54 -1.93
C GLU A 154 -24.13 -3.50 -2.13
N VAL A 155 -23.72 -3.57 -3.40
CA VAL A 155 -22.32 -3.48 -3.83
C VAL A 155 -22.00 -2.05 -4.24
N ILE A 156 -20.74 -1.64 -4.08
CA ILE A 156 -20.29 -0.32 -4.53
C ILE A 156 -20.27 -0.30 -6.05
N SER A 157 -20.94 0.69 -6.65
CA SER A 157 -20.93 0.86 -8.10
C SER A 157 -19.53 1.25 -8.61
N PRO A 158 -18.96 0.53 -9.59
CA PRO A 158 -17.65 0.87 -10.14
C PRO A 158 -17.61 2.24 -10.83
N TRP A 159 -18.76 2.74 -11.28
CA TRP A 159 -18.84 3.92 -12.16
C TRP A 159 -18.93 5.25 -11.40
N GLY A 160 -18.95 5.22 -10.07
CA GLY A 160 -18.95 6.40 -9.20
C GLY A 160 -17.53 6.75 -8.70
N LEU A 161 -17.37 6.72 -7.37
CA LEU A 161 -16.09 7.00 -6.71
C LEU A 161 -14.93 6.10 -7.20
N PRO A 162 -15.10 4.78 -7.46
CA PRO A 162 -14.00 3.96 -7.95
C PRO A 162 -13.45 4.42 -9.31
N LEU A 163 -14.33 4.80 -10.24
CA LEU A 163 -13.91 5.34 -11.54
C LEU A 163 -13.21 6.70 -11.39
N LEU A 164 -13.73 7.59 -10.53
CA LEU A 164 -13.08 8.86 -10.23
C LEU A 164 -11.67 8.64 -9.67
N ASN A 165 -11.52 7.74 -8.70
CA ASN A 165 -10.22 7.37 -8.13
C ASN A 165 -9.28 6.76 -9.18
N THR A 166 -9.80 6.00 -10.13
CA THR A 166 -9.03 5.49 -11.28
C THR A 166 -8.51 6.63 -12.14
N ILE A 167 -9.35 7.62 -12.46
CA ILE A 167 -8.94 8.81 -13.23
C ILE A 167 -7.88 9.60 -12.47
N LEU A 168 -8.03 9.80 -11.16
CA LEU A 168 -7.07 10.52 -10.32
C LEU A 168 -5.69 9.84 -10.33
N LEU A 169 -5.62 8.53 -10.07
CA LEU A 169 -4.36 7.80 -10.04
C LEU A 169 -3.70 7.73 -11.40
N VAL A 170 -4.43 7.35 -12.46
CA VAL A 170 -3.87 7.30 -13.83
C VAL A 170 -3.36 8.69 -14.26
N SER A 171 -4.10 9.75 -13.95
CA SER A 171 -3.64 11.12 -14.20
C SER A 171 -2.37 11.44 -13.42
N SER A 172 -2.29 11.02 -12.16
CA SER A 172 -1.11 11.23 -11.31
C SER A 172 0.14 10.50 -11.85
N SER A 173 -0.03 9.31 -12.42
CA SER A 173 1.02 8.58 -13.14
C SER A 173 1.55 9.36 -14.34
N VAL A 174 0.65 9.99 -15.11
CA VAL A 174 1.06 10.83 -16.24
C VAL A 174 1.81 12.06 -15.73
N THR A 175 1.32 12.73 -14.68
CA THR A 175 1.97 13.94 -14.16
C THR A 175 3.35 13.65 -13.54
N VAL A 176 3.54 12.53 -12.84
CA VAL A 176 4.88 12.17 -12.32
C VAL A 176 5.85 11.83 -13.46
N THR A 177 5.34 11.23 -14.54
CA THR A 177 6.13 10.96 -15.75
C THR A 177 6.59 12.26 -16.40
N ILE A 178 5.69 13.25 -16.53
CA ILE A 178 6.05 14.58 -17.06
C ILE A 178 7.08 15.26 -16.14
N ALA A 179 6.90 15.18 -14.81
CA ALA A 179 7.87 15.68 -13.84
C ALA A 179 9.25 15.05 -14.04
N HIS A 180 9.31 13.73 -14.23
CA HIS A 180 10.56 13.01 -14.48
C HIS A 180 11.27 13.46 -15.76
N HIS A 181 10.53 13.61 -16.86
CA HIS A 181 11.10 14.15 -18.10
C HIS A 181 11.59 15.60 -17.93
N ALA A 182 10.87 16.42 -17.15
CA ALA A 182 11.30 17.77 -16.83
C ALA A 182 12.59 17.80 -16.00
N LEU A 183 12.78 16.86 -15.06
CA LEU A 183 14.03 16.72 -14.31
C LEU A 183 15.21 16.39 -15.23
N LYS A 184 15.04 15.40 -16.13
CA LYS A 184 16.06 15.01 -17.13
C LYS A 184 16.44 16.14 -18.09
N LYS A 185 15.49 17.00 -18.45
CA LYS A 185 15.72 18.18 -19.31
C LYS A 185 16.19 19.43 -18.54
N GLY A 186 16.35 19.35 -17.21
CA GLY A 186 16.73 20.51 -16.38
C GLY A 186 15.63 21.56 -16.20
N HIS A 187 14.39 21.30 -16.63
CA HIS A 187 13.26 22.22 -16.54
C HIS A 187 12.68 22.27 -15.11
N ARG A 188 13.36 22.98 -14.20
CA ARG A 188 13.05 23.02 -12.76
C ARG A 188 11.65 23.52 -12.42
N GLY A 189 11.13 24.51 -13.15
CA GLY A 189 9.79 25.05 -12.91
C GLY A 189 8.71 24.01 -13.16
N ALA A 190 8.74 23.41 -14.36
CA ALA A 190 7.82 22.34 -14.74
C ALA A 190 7.91 21.13 -13.79
N LEU A 191 9.13 20.70 -13.44
CA LEU A 191 9.35 19.62 -12.48
C LEU A 191 8.60 19.85 -11.15
N LYS A 192 8.74 21.05 -10.55
CA LYS A 192 8.10 21.38 -9.28
C LYS A 192 6.57 21.36 -9.40
N ILE A 193 6.03 21.97 -10.44
CA ILE A 193 4.59 22.08 -10.66
C ILE A 193 3.97 20.70 -10.87
N TRP A 194 4.51 19.90 -11.79
CA TRP A 194 3.94 18.59 -12.11
C TRP A 194 4.04 17.59 -10.96
N LEU A 195 5.13 17.63 -10.19
CA LEU A 195 5.24 16.81 -9.00
C LEU A 195 4.27 17.26 -7.90
N ALA A 196 4.08 18.57 -7.71
CA ALA A 196 3.07 19.08 -6.76
C ALA A 196 1.65 18.64 -7.15
N ILE A 197 1.30 18.71 -8.44
CA ILE A 197 0.02 18.19 -8.96
C ILE A 197 -0.11 16.69 -8.65
N THR A 198 0.94 15.90 -8.88
CA THR A 198 0.94 14.46 -8.57
C THR A 198 0.60 14.20 -7.10
N VAL A 199 1.26 14.92 -6.18
CA VAL A 199 1.01 14.80 -4.73
C VAL A 199 -0.44 15.19 -4.39
N LEU A 200 -0.98 16.26 -4.98
CA LEU A 200 -2.37 16.68 -4.77
C LEU A 200 -3.38 15.64 -5.28
N LEU A 201 -3.12 15.02 -6.42
CA LEU A 201 -3.96 13.93 -6.96
C LEU A 201 -3.93 12.70 -6.03
N GLY A 202 -2.75 12.33 -5.51
CA GLY A 202 -2.61 11.27 -4.51
C GLY A 202 -3.39 11.57 -3.22
N CYS A 203 -3.32 12.79 -2.70
CA CYS A 203 -4.15 13.23 -1.58
C CYS A 203 -5.65 13.18 -1.90
N GLY A 204 -6.04 13.57 -3.11
CA GLY A 204 -7.42 13.49 -3.59
C GLY A 204 -7.95 12.07 -3.58
N PHE A 205 -7.18 11.11 -4.12
CA PHE A 205 -7.51 9.69 -4.07
C PHE A 205 -7.74 9.22 -2.63
N LEU A 206 -6.84 9.56 -1.69
CA LEU A 206 -6.97 9.14 -0.29
C LEU A 206 -8.24 9.71 0.37
N GLY A 207 -8.60 10.95 0.03
CA GLY A 207 -9.83 11.59 0.51
C GLY A 207 -11.09 10.87 0.02
N PHE A 208 -11.20 10.64 -1.29
CA PHE A 208 -12.34 9.92 -1.87
C PHE A 208 -12.39 8.45 -1.46
N GLN A 209 -11.24 7.80 -1.25
CA GLN A 209 -11.20 6.43 -0.73
C GLN A 209 -11.71 6.36 0.72
N ALA A 210 -11.41 7.36 1.54
CA ALA A 210 -11.97 7.45 2.89
C ALA A 210 -13.48 7.68 2.87
N GLU A 211 -13.98 8.53 1.97
CA GLU A 211 -15.42 8.73 1.75
C GLU A 211 -16.11 7.42 1.35
N GLU A 212 -15.54 6.69 0.39
CA GLU A 212 -16.05 5.38 -0.03
C GLU A 212 -16.15 4.40 1.16
N TYR A 213 -15.13 4.36 2.02
CA TYR A 213 -15.15 3.50 3.21
C TYR A 213 -16.22 3.91 4.21
N MET A 214 -16.42 5.21 4.42
CA MET A 214 -17.48 5.72 5.28
C MET A 214 -18.87 5.34 4.74
N HIS A 215 -19.10 5.54 3.44
CA HIS A 215 -20.34 5.15 2.78
C HIS A 215 -20.56 3.63 2.85
N ALA A 216 -19.53 2.83 2.58
CA ALA A 216 -19.57 1.38 2.68
C ALA A 216 -19.97 0.90 4.08
N TYR A 217 -19.37 1.48 5.13
CA TYR A 217 -19.62 1.08 6.52
C TYR A 217 -21.00 1.52 7.02
N HIS A 218 -21.39 2.77 6.74
CA HIS A 218 -22.58 3.39 7.34
C HIS A 218 -23.86 3.15 6.54
N GLU A 219 -23.78 3.17 5.21
CA GLU A 219 -24.98 3.09 4.37
C GLU A 219 -25.21 1.67 3.86
N LEU A 220 -24.15 1.02 3.37
CA LEU A 220 -24.21 -0.32 2.77
C LEU A 220 -24.08 -1.46 3.79
N GLY A 221 -23.57 -1.19 4.99
CA GLY A 221 -23.28 -2.24 5.98
C GLY A 221 -22.13 -3.16 5.55
N LEU A 222 -21.35 -2.76 4.55
CA LEU A 222 -20.13 -3.43 4.11
C LEU A 222 -19.04 -3.13 5.12
N THR A 223 -18.69 -4.13 5.92
CA THR A 223 -17.68 -4.04 6.98
C THR A 223 -16.66 -5.17 6.87
N LEU A 224 -15.55 -5.10 7.61
CA LEU A 224 -14.62 -6.24 7.76
C LEU A 224 -15.30 -7.51 8.29
N GLY A 225 -16.42 -7.37 9.02
CA GLY A 225 -17.21 -8.48 9.55
C GLY A 225 -18.28 -9.02 8.61
N SER A 226 -18.49 -8.41 7.43
CA SER A 226 -19.55 -8.79 6.47
C SER A 226 -19.19 -10.02 5.62
N GLY A 227 -18.59 -11.01 6.27
CA GLY A 227 -18.14 -12.26 5.65
C GLY A 227 -16.95 -12.07 4.70
N ILE A 228 -16.81 -13.03 3.79
CA ILE A 228 -15.63 -13.11 2.90
C ILE A 228 -15.57 -11.95 1.89
N TYR A 229 -16.71 -11.42 1.45
CA TYR A 229 -16.75 -10.29 0.52
C TYR A 229 -16.17 -9.02 1.17
N GLY A 230 -16.69 -8.62 2.34
CA GLY A 230 -16.16 -7.46 3.06
C GLY A 230 -14.70 -7.63 3.48
N ALA A 231 -14.32 -8.82 3.98
CA ALA A 231 -12.94 -9.10 4.35
C ALA A 231 -11.99 -8.99 3.14
N THR A 232 -12.32 -9.59 2.00
CA THR A 232 -11.47 -9.50 0.80
C THR A 232 -11.43 -8.08 0.24
N PHE A 233 -12.57 -7.38 0.19
CA PHE A 233 -12.66 -5.99 -0.25
C PHE A 233 -11.71 -5.09 0.56
N PHE A 234 -11.91 -4.98 1.88
CA PHE A 234 -11.14 -4.06 2.71
C PHE A 234 -9.66 -4.46 2.86
N MET A 235 -9.33 -5.76 2.78
CA MET A 235 -7.92 -6.17 2.82
C MET A 235 -7.19 -5.78 1.53
N LEU A 236 -7.82 -6.00 0.36
CA LEU A 236 -7.26 -5.63 -0.95
C LEU A 236 -7.14 -4.11 -1.11
N THR A 237 -8.24 -3.37 -0.92
CA THR A 237 -8.27 -1.93 -1.09
C THR A 237 -7.56 -1.21 0.07
N GLY A 238 -7.61 -1.76 1.28
CA GLY A 238 -6.98 -1.16 2.47
C GLY A 238 -5.46 -1.22 2.42
N PHE A 239 -4.87 -2.38 2.06
CA PHE A 239 -3.42 -2.44 1.85
C PHE A 239 -2.99 -1.55 0.69
N HIS A 240 -3.75 -1.49 -0.40
CA HIS A 240 -3.45 -0.55 -1.48
C HIS A 240 -3.49 0.91 -1.00
N GLY A 241 -4.53 1.31 -0.25
CA GLY A 241 -4.61 2.65 0.36
C GLY A 241 -3.42 2.98 1.28
N ALA A 242 -2.90 1.99 2.02
CA ALA A 242 -1.66 2.14 2.79
C ALA A 242 -0.45 2.41 1.88
N HIS A 243 -0.31 1.69 0.75
CA HIS A 243 0.76 1.92 -0.22
C HIS A 243 0.62 3.28 -0.92
N VAL A 244 -0.59 3.73 -1.28
CA VAL A 244 -0.83 5.07 -1.82
C VAL A 244 -0.44 6.14 -0.80
N THR A 245 -0.75 5.94 0.48
CA THR A 245 -0.35 6.86 1.56
C THR A 245 1.17 6.96 1.66
N ILE A 246 1.86 5.82 1.71
CA ILE A 246 3.33 5.76 1.75
C ILE A 246 3.93 6.41 0.49
N GLY A 247 3.41 6.09 -0.69
CA GLY A 247 3.85 6.65 -1.96
C GLY A 247 3.68 8.18 -2.02
N THR A 248 2.56 8.69 -1.52
CA THR A 248 2.26 10.12 -1.47
C THR A 248 3.23 10.85 -0.53
N ILE A 249 3.54 10.25 0.63
CA ILE A 249 4.56 10.76 1.56
C ILE A 249 5.95 10.77 0.90
N ILE A 250 6.34 9.69 0.21
CA ILE A 250 7.62 9.60 -0.50
C ILE A 250 7.71 10.70 -1.57
N LEU A 251 6.67 10.87 -2.41
CA LEU A 251 6.64 11.91 -3.44
C LEU A 251 6.65 13.32 -2.84
N PHE A 252 5.97 13.55 -1.73
CA PHE A 252 6.04 14.81 -0.99
C PHE A 252 7.47 15.09 -0.49
N VAL A 253 8.16 14.10 0.08
CA VAL A 253 9.58 14.24 0.46
C VAL A 253 10.45 14.52 -0.77
N MET A 254 10.18 13.88 -1.92
CA MET A 254 10.89 14.18 -3.16
C MET A 254 10.65 15.62 -3.61
N LEU A 255 9.42 16.13 -3.52
CA LEU A 255 9.09 17.52 -3.83
C LEU A 255 9.89 18.49 -2.95
N MET A 256 9.93 18.24 -1.63
CA MET A 256 10.73 19.06 -0.71
C MET A 256 12.23 19.03 -1.05
N ARG A 257 12.76 17.86 -1.42
CA ARG A 257 14.16 17.71 -1.86
C ARG A 257 14.44 18.43 -3.18
N ILE A 258 13.51 18.39 -4.13
CA ILE A 258 13.60 19.10 -5.41
C ILE A 258 13.56 20.61 -5.19
N MET A 259 12.70 21.10 -4.28
CA MET A 259 12.64 22.52 -3.93
C MET A 259 13.98 23.02 -3.36
N ARG A 260 14.69 22.17 -2.62
CA ARG A 260 16.05 22.42 -2.09
C ARG A 260 17.19 22.15 -3.08
N GLY A 261 16.89 21.72 -4.32
CA GLY A 261 17.90 21.45 -5.34
C GLY A 261 18.78 20.24 -5.05
N HIS A 262 18.22 19.16 -4.49
CA HIS A 262 18.96 17.94 -4.13
C HIS A 262 19.20 16.95 -5.28
N PHE A 263 18.66 17.22 -6.47
CA PHE A 263 18.74 16.32 -7.63
C PHE A 263 19.20 17.09 -8.85
N ASP A 264 19.85 16.44 -9.78
CA ASP A 264 20.18 16.93 -11.12
C ASP A 264 19.81 15.88 -12.19
N ALA A 265 20.20 16.10 -13.45
CA ALA A 265 19.82 15.22 -14.55
C ALA A 265 20.53 13.85 -14.50
N ASP A 266 21.67 13.76 -13.83
CA ASP A 266 22.50 12.56 -13.78
C ASP A 266 22.34 11.82 -12.43
N HIS A 267 22.10 12.56 -11.35
CA HIS A 267 21.98 12.06 -9.97
C HIS A 267 20.55 12.26 -9.44
N GLN A 268 19.67 11.33 -9.79
CA GLN A 268 18.24 11.41 -9.48
C GLN A 268 17.61 10.09 -8.99
N PHE A 269 18.41 9.11 -8.60
CA PHE A 269 17.92 7.78 -8.22
C PHE A 269 16.77 7.82 -7.20
N GLY A 270 16.87 8.66 -6.16
CA GLY A 270 15.79 8.76 -5.16
C GLY A 270 14.43 9.16 -5.74
N PHE A 271 14.43 10.03 -6.76
CA PHE A 271 13.21 10.43 -7.46
C PHE A 271 12.75 9.36 -8.47
N GLU A 272 13.68 8.69 -9.16
CA GLU A 272 13.36 7.56 -10.04
C GLU A 272 12.73 6.40 -9.28
N ALA A 273 13.31 6.01 -8.13
CA ALA A 273 12.76 4.99 -7.24
C ALA A 273 11.35 5.36 -6.74
N ALA A 274 11.15 6.61 -6.32
CA ALA A 274 9.83 7.11 -5.92
C ALA A 274 8.80 7.03 -7.08
N SER A 275 9.23 7.35 -8.30
CA SER A 275 8.37 7.27 -9.49
C SER A 275 8.04 5.82 -9.85
N TRP A 276 9.00 4.90 -9.77
CA TRP A 276 8.76 3.47 -9.97
C TRP A 276 7.76 2.91 -8.95
N TYR A 277 7.90 3.28 -7.68
CA TYR A 277 6.95 2.89 -6.64
C TYR A 277 5.55 3.44 -6.93
N TRP A 278 5.44 4.71 -7.34
CA TRP A 278 4.15 5.32 -7.65
C TRP A 278 3.44 4.62 -8.83
N HIS A 279 4.15 4.31 -9.91
CA HIS A 279 3.60 3.54 -11.01
C HIS A 279 3.17 2.13 -10.60
N PHE A 280 3.93 1.47 -9.72
CA PHE A 280 3.54 0.18 -9.15
C PHE A 280 2.19 0.28 -8.42
N VAL A 281 2.04 1.30 -7.56
CA VAL A 281 0.80 1.54 -6.82
C VAL A 281 -0.40 1.74 -7.76
N ASP A 282 -0.20 2.47 -8.87
CA ASP A 282 -1.25 2.69 -9.87
C ASP A 282 -1.60 1.41 -10.63
N VAL A 283 -0.62 0.57 -10.98
CA VAL A 283 -0.87 -0.73 -11.63
C VAL A 283 -1.69 -1.66 -10.72
N VAL A 284 -1.38 -1.69 -9.42
CA VAL A 284 -2.18 -2.46 -8.44
C VAL A 284 -3.62 -1.93 -8.39
N TRP A 285 -3.82 -0.61 -8.41
CA TRP A 285 -5.15 -0.02 -8.44
C TRP A 285 -5.96 -0.45 -9.68
N ILE A 286 -5.34 -0.46 -10.86
CA ILE A 286 -6.03 -0.92 -12.09
C ILE A 286 -6.49 -2.37 -11.93
N GLY A 287 -5.66 -3.22 -11.32
CA GLY A 287 -6.04 -4.58 -10.95
C GLY A 287 -7.22 -4.61 -9.98
N LEU A 288 -7.21 -3.78 -8.94
CA LEU A 288 -8.32 -3.66 -7.99
C LEU A 288 -9.61 -3.20 -8.67
N PHE A 289 -9.55 -2.14 -9.46
CA PHE A 289 -10.70 -1.62 -10.21
C PHE A 289 -11.36 -2.71 -11.05
N VAL A 290 -10.57 -3.47 -11.80
CA VAL A 290 -11.08 -4.55 -12.65
C VAL A 290 -11.62 -5.72 -11.83
N PHE A 291 -10.84 -6.28 -10.90
CA PHE A 291 -11.18 -7.55 -10.25
C PHE A 291 -12.07 -7.44 -9.00
N VAL A 292 -12.12 -6.26 -8.38
CA VAL A 292 -12.89 -6.04 -7.14
C VAL A 292 -14.17 -5.25 -7.40
N TYR A 293 -14.12 -4.24 -8.30
CA TYR A 293 -15.27 -3.36 -8.54
C TYR A 293 -16.07 -3.72 -9.81
N VAL A 294 -15.40 -4.12 -10.89
CA VAL A 294 -16.08 -4.38 -12.18
C VAL A 294 -16.53 -5.83 -12.33
N LEU A 295 -15.62 -6.78 -12.08
CA LEU A 295 -15.90 -8.22 -12.18
C LEU A 295 -16.52 -8.73 -10.90
#